data_AF-A0A378VUK4-F1
#
_entry.id   AF-A0A378VUK4-F1
#
_cell.length_a   1.000
_cell.length_b   1.000
_cell.length_c   1.000
_cell.angle_alpha   90.00
_cell.angle_beta   90.00
_cell.angle_gamma   90.00
#
_symmetry.space_group_name_H-M   'P 1'
#
loop_
_entity.id
_entity.type
_entity.pdbx_description
1 polymer ?
#
loop_
_entity_poly.entity_id
_entity_poly.type
_entity_poly.pdbx_seq_one_letter_code
_entity_poly.pdbx_strand_id
1 'polypeptide(L)'
;MQSWADAEWFASRAKVPEKITVTVFKVDGETNTDDLSPAPDAWSRPDIPLHALAMLKNPRDGITPDKPGEVGPIKLLEELKAKGHPVAYVGDVVGTGSSRKSATNSVIWHTGEDIPFVPNKRFGGVCLGGKIAPIFFNTQEDSGALPIEVDVSALKMGDVVNILPYEGKIVKNGETVAEFELKSQVLLDEVQAGGRINLIIGRGLTAKAREALKLPASTAFRLPQAPAESKVGFTLAQKWSVAPAVCPKDKACVRVLTANRA
;
A
#
# COMPACT_ATOMS: atom_id res chain seq x y z
N MET A 1 -24.61 -17.37 -4.20
CA MET A 1 -24.19 -17.98 -2.92
C MET A 1 -22.93 -18.81 -3.06
N GLN A 2 -22.92 -19.88 -3.85
CA GLN A 2 -21.75 -20.76 -4.00
C GLN A 2 -20.48 -20.01 -4.46
N SER A 3 -20.58 -19.19 -5.50
CA SER A 3 -19.48 -18.32 -5.99
C SER A 3 -18.81 -17.47 -4.90
N TRP A 4 -19.59 -16.92 -3.95
CA TRP A 4 -19.03 -16.18 -2.82
C TRP A 4 -18.34 -17.09 -1.81
N ALA A 5 -18.91 -18.27 -1.55
CA ALA A 5 -18.32 -19.26 -0.65
C ALA A 5 -17.00 -19.83 -1.18
N ASP A 6 -16.84 -19.90 -2.50
CA ASP A 6 -15.64 -20.38 -3.20
C ASP A 6 -14.64 -19.25 -3.50
N ALA A 7 -14.94 -18.01 -3.07
CA ALA A 7 -14.10 -16.83 -3.26
C ALA A 7 -13.73 -16.55 -4.73
N GLU A 8 -14.65 -16.82 -5.67
CA GLU A 8 -14.40 -16.60 -7.11
C GLU A 8 -14.07 -15.14 -7.43
N TRP A 9 -14.63 -14.18 -6.69
CA TRP A 9 -14.33 -12.75 -6.81
C TRP A 9 -12.85 -12.42 -6.58
N PHE A 10 -12.14 -13.25 -5.80
CA PHE A 10 -10.72 -13.12 -5.50
C PHE A 10 -9.88 -14.00 -6.44
N ALA A 11 -10.26 -15.26 -6.61
CA ALA A 11 -9.52 -16.23 -7.42
C ALA A 11 -9.51 -15.90 -8.92
N SER A 12 -10.52 -15.17 -9.43
CA SER A 12 -10.57 -14.69 -10.82
C SER A 12 -9.63 -13.52 -11.10
N ARG A 13 -9.12 -12.84 -10.06
CA ARG A 13 -8.16 -11.75 -10.21
C ARG A 13 -6.75 -12.31 -10.34
N ALA A 14 -5.93 -11.70 -11.20
CA ALA A 14 -4.54 -12.08 -11.35
C ALA A 14 -3.79 -11.96 -10.01
N LYS A 15 -3.03 -12.98 -9.66
CA LYS A 15 -2.11 -12.94 -8.51
C LYS A 15 -1.02 -11.91 -8.77
N VAL A 16 -0.42 -11.39 -7.70
CA VAL A 16 0.82 -10.61 -7.80
C VAL A 16 1.86 -11.46 -8.55
N PRO A 17 2.47 -10.94 -9.64
CA PRO A 17 3.46 -11.69 -10.40
C PRO A 17 4.68 -12.08 -9.56
N GLU A 18 5.29 -13.23 -9.85
CA GLU A 18 6.54 -13.65 -9.20
C GLU A 18 7.70 -12.70 -9.52
N LYS A 19 7.64 -12.03 -10.67
CA LYS A 19 8.59 -11.02 -11.12
C LYS A 19 7.83 -9.82 -11.68
N ILE A 20 8.11 -8.63 -11.13
CA ILE A 20 7.57 -7.35 -11.60
C ILE A 20 8.73 -6.51 -12.12
N THR A 21 8.77 -6.27 -13.43
CA THR A 21 9.76 -5.38 -14.05
C THR A 21 9.24 -3.95 -14.02
N VAL A 22 9.99 -3.03 -13.42
CA VAL A 22 9.60 -1.61 -13.26
C VAL A 22 10.70 -0.66 -13.70
N THR A 23 10.31 0.53 -14.15
CA THR A 23 11.20 1.67 -14.33
C THR A 23 11.18 2.52 -13.06
N VAL A 24 12.35 2.84 -12.51
CA VAL A 24 12.50 3.62 -11.28
C VAL A 24 12.25 5.11 -11.53
N PHE A 25 11.29 5.70 -10.80
CA PHE A 25 11.17 7.15 -10.60
C PHE A 25 11.64 7.47 -9.18
N LYS A 26 12.89 7.93 -9.06
CA LYS A 26 13.52 8.17 -7.75
C LYS A 26 13.43 9.64 -7.34
N VAL A 27 13.01 9.88 -6.10
CA VAL A 27 13.09 11.19 -5.44
C VAL A 27 14.03 11.04 -4.25
N ASP A 28 15.22 11.62 -4.36
CA ASP A 28 16.23 11.56 -3.30
C ASP A 28 15.80 12.40 -2.08
N GLY A 29 16.22 11.94 -0.89
CA GLY A 29 15.89 12.53 0.39
C GLY A 29 14.48 12.18 0.90
N GLU A 30 13.90 13.11 1.65
CA GLU A 30 12.56 12.96 2.23
C GLU A 30 11.49 13.52 1.29
N THR A 31 10.50 12.68 0.96
CA THR A 31 9.25 13.10 0.31
C THR A 31 8.17 13.28 1.35
N ASN A 32 7.77 14.52 1.59
CA ASN A 32 6.61 14.84 2.41
C ASN A 32 5.32 14.68 1.59
N THR A 33 4.21 14.37 2.25
CA THR A 33 2.88 14.39 1.62
C THR A 33 2.51 15.74 1.00
N ASP A 34 3.05 16.87 1.48
CA ASP A 34 2.87 18.18 0.85
C ASP A 34 3.58 18.28 -0.51
N ASP A 35 4.71 17.61 -0.70
CA ASP A 35 5.41 17.57 -1.99
C ASP A 35 4.57 16.86 -3.07
N LEU A 36 3.77 15.88 -2.66
CA LEU A 36 2.91 15.08 -3.53
C LEU A 36 1.50 15.67 -3.71
N SER A 37 1.07 16.49 -2.75
CA SER A 37 -0.27 17.10 -2.68
C SER A 37 -0.15 18.44 -1.93
N PRO A 38 0.32 19.50 -2.61
CA PRO A 38 0.61 20.78 -1.96
C PRO A 38 -0.62 21.41 -1.31
N ALA A 39 -0.42 22.09 -0.19
CA ALA A 39 -1.51 22.76 0.53
C ALA A 39 -2.29 23.81 -0.30
N PRO A 40 -1.66 24.66 -1.14
CA PRO A 40 -2.38 25.65 -1.96
C PRO A 40 -3.38 25.03 -2.96
N ASP A 41 -3.16 23.78 -3.35
CA ASP A 41 -3.96 23.04 -4.33
C ASP A 41 -5.00 22.14 -3.64
N ALA A 42 -5.23 22.31 -2.33
CA ALA A 42 -6.16 21.47 -1.57
C ALA A 42 -7.60 21.47 -2.13
N TRP A 43 -8.00 22.55 -2.79
CA TRP A 43 -9.31 22.71 -3.40
C TRP A 43 -9.56 21.75 -4.57
N SER A 44 -8.51 21.30 -5.27
CA SER A 44 -8.64 20.40 -6.43
C SER A 44 -8.55 18.92 -6.06
N ARG A 45 -8.25 18.57 -4.80
CA ARG A 45 -8.08 17.17 -4.33
C ARG A 45 -9.18 16.18 -4.74
N PRO A 46 -10.47 16.56 -4.81
CA PRO A 46 -11.52 15.63 -5.27
C PRO A 46 -11.40 15.26 -6.76
N ASP A 47 -10.80 16.13 -7.58
CA ASP A 47 -10.52 15.90 -8.99
C ASP A 47 -9.09 15.35 -9.12
N ILE A 48 -8.96 14.01 -9.07
CA ILE A 48 -7.67 13.32 -9.04
C ILE A 48 -6.79 13.65 -10.26
N PRO A 49 -7.28 13.57 -11.51
CA PRO A 49 -6.47 13.93 -12.68
C PRO A 49 -5.93 15.36 -12.63
N LEU A 50 -6.78 16.32 -12.23
CA LEU A 50 -6.39 17.72 -12.12
C LEU A 50 -5.37 17.93 -11.00
N HIS A 51 -5.64 17.38 -9.81
CA HIS A 51 -4.77 17.53 -8.65
C HIS A 51 -3.40 16.87 -8.85
N ALA A 52 -3.35 15.75 -9.57
CA ALA A 52 -2.12 15.03 -9.85
C ALA A 52 -1.12 15.84 -10.70
N LEU A 53 -1.57 16.89 -11.40
CA LEU A 53 -0.67 17.83 -12.09
C LEU A 53 0.22 18.61 -11.12
N ALA A 54 -0.23 18.84 -9.88
CA ALA A 54 0.51 19.59 -8.88
C ALA A 54 1.57 18.75 -8.14
N MET A 55 1.62 17.43 -8.36
CA MET A 55 2.58 16.53 -7.71
C MET A 55 4.01 16.92 -8.05
N LEU A 56 4.85 17.19 -7.05
CA LEU A 56 6.25 17.60 -7.22
C LEU A 56 6.42 18.85 -8.12
N LYS A 57 5.47 19.79 -8.07
CA LYS A 57 5.54 21.04 -8.86
C LYS A 57 6.61 22.02 -8.39
N ASN A 58 7.09 21.88 -7.16
CA ASN A 58 8.18 22.71 -6.63
C ASN A 58 9.51 22.04 -6.97
N PRO A 59 10.48 22.76 -7.57
CA PRO A 59 11.78 22.20 -7.92
C PRO A 59 12.52 21.61 -6.72
N ARG A 60 13.19 20.48 -6.95
CA ARG A 60 14.07 19.82 -5.98
C ARG A 60 15.14 19.03 -6.71
N ASP A 61 16.19 18.62 -6.00
CA ASP A 61 17.29 17.87 -6.61
C ASP A 61 16.77 16.62 -7.33
N GLY A 62 17.23 16.42 -8.57
CA GLY A 62 16.82 15.31 -9.44
C GLY A 62 15.42 15.44 -10.08
N ILE A 63 14.60 16.43 -9.70
CA ILE A 63 13.25 16.63 -10.21
C ILE A 63 13.07 18.05 -10.77
N THR A 64 12.91 18.13 -12.09
CA THR A 64 12.57 19.37 -12.78
C THR A 64 11.09 19.34 -13.18
N PRO A 65 10.24 20.19 -12.58
CA PRO A 65 8.82 20.30 -12.95
C PRO A 65 8.66 20.89 -14.36
N ASP A 66 7.61 20.50 -15.08
CA ASP A 66 7.34 21.03 -16.43
C ASP A 66 6.99 22.51 -16.41
N LYS A 67 6.31 22.96 -15.34
CA LYS A 67 6.06 24.38 -15.05
C LYS A 67 6.23 24.63 -13.55
N PRO A 68 7.41 25.12 -13.10
CA PRO A 68 7.70 25.31 -11.68
C PRO A 68 6.60 26.08 -10.93
N GLY A 69 6.15 25.52 -9.81
CA GLY A 69 5.08 26.06 -8.96
C GLY A 69 3.65 25.73 -9.42
N GLU A 70 3.47 25.16 -10.61
CA GLU A 70 2.15 24.89 -11.21
C GLU A 70 1.97 23.44 -11.66
N VAL A 71 2.91 22.91 -12.45
CA VAL A 71 2.85 21.56 -13.03
C VAL A 71 4.13 20.80 -12.71
N GLY A 72 3.97 19.59 -12.17
CA GLY A 72 5.00 18.61 -11.85
C GLY A 72 5.79 18.08 -13.04
N PRO A 73 6.64 17.07 -12.82
CA PRO A 73 7.52 16.49 -13.85
C PRO A 73 6.77 15.49 -14.75
N ILE A 74 5.72 15.93 -15.44
CA ILE A 74 4.85 15.04 -16.23
C ILE A 74 5.62 14.46 -17.43
N LYS A 75 6.39 15.28 -18.15
CA LYS A 75 7.22 14.81 -19.27
C LYS A 75 8.20 13.72 -18.84
N LEU A 76 8.89 13.91 -17.71
CA LEU A 76 9.79 12.91 -17.15
C LEU A 76 9.06 11.59 -16.85
N LEU A 77 7.88 11.66 -16.24
CA LEU A 77 7.06 10.45 -15.98
C LEU A 77 6.67 9.74 -17.28
N GLU A 78 6.28 10.48 -18.32
CA GLU A 78 5.97 9.90 -19.63
C GLU A 78 7.20 9.30 -20.33
N GLU A 79 8.38 9.94 -20.23
CA GLU A 79 9.65 9.39 -20.72
C GLU A 79 10.02 8.07 -20.03
N LEU A 80 9.77 7.96 -18.72
CA LEU A 80 10.01 6.73 -17.96
C LEU A 80 9.02 5.63 -18.34
N LYS A 81 7.74 5.97 -18.56
CA LYS A 81 6.72 5.03 -19.06
C LYS A 81 7.02 4.55 -20.48
N ALA A 82 7.60 5.41 -21.32
CA ALA A 82 7.96 5.08 -22.69
C ALA A 82 9.00 3.95 -22.80
N LYS A 83 9.68 3.59 -21.70
CA LYS A 83 10.53 2.40 -21.62
C LYS A 83 9.75 1.06 -21.63
N GLY A 84 8.42 1.10 -21.58
CA GLY A 84 7.56 -0.08 -21.74
C GLY A 84 7.31 -0.86 -20.44
N HIS A 85 7.63 -0.28 -19.29
CA HIS A 85 7.41 -0.90 -17.98
C HIS A 85 6.62 0.05 -17.07
N PRO A 86 5.84 -0.49 -16.11
CA PRO A 86 5.26 0.31 -15.03
C PRO A 86 6.33 1.12 -14.31
N VAL A 87 5.98 2.34 -13.89
CA VAL A 87 6.88 3.20 -13.13
C VAL A 87 6.69 2.92 -11.65
N ALA A 88 7.77 2.67 -10.92
CA ALA A 88 7.77 2.56 -9.46
C ALA A 88 8.21 3.88 -8.83
N TYR A 89 7.47 4.36 -7.84
CA TYR A 89 7.89 5.50 -7.02
C TYR A 89 8.93 5.04 -6.01
N VAL A 90 10.09 5.69 -5.97
CA VAL A 90 11.22 5.31 -5.11
C VAL A 90 11.71 6.53 -4.34
N GLY A 91 11.95 6.42 -3.02
CA GLY A 91 12.58 7.50 -2.26
C GLY A 91 13.23 7.03 -0.97
N ASP A 92 14.12 7.83 -0.37
CA ASP A 92 14.85 7.42 0.83
C ASP A 92 13.91 7.39 2.05
N VAL A 93 13.10 8.44 2.22
CA VAL A 93 12.02 8.52 3.22
C VAL A 93 10.76 9.01 2.52
N VAL A 94 9.66 8.25 2.59
CA VAL A 94 8.46 8.50 1.78
C VAL A 94 7.22 8.68 2.64
N GLY A 95 6.46 9.75 2.34
CA GLY A 95 5.09 9.94 2.80
C GLY A 95 4.96 10.49 4.22
N THR A 96 5.98 11.19 4.71
CA THR A 96 5.93 11.86 6.02
C THR A 96 4.94 13.04 6.01
N GLY A 97 4.58 13.50 7.21
CA GLY A 97 3.65 14.60 7.41
C GLY A 97 2.21 14.15 7.56
N SER A 98 1.28 15.01 7.11
CA SER A 98 -0.14 14.85 7.41
C SER A 98 -0.81 13.74 6.60
N SER A 99 -1.83 13.11 7.19
CA SER A 99 -2.69 12.15 6.48
C SER A 99 -3.47 12.84 5.35
N ARG A 100 -3.04 12.62 4.11
CA ARG A 100 -3.69 13.17 2.91
C ARG A 100 -3.73 12.10 1.82
N LYS A 101 -4.91 11.49 1.63
CA LYS A 101 -5.12 10.48 0.59
C LYS A 101 -4.80 11.01 -0.82
N SER A 102 -4.94 12.32 -1.04
CA SER A 102 -4.57 12.96 -2.31
C SER A 102 -3.11 12.75 -2.70
N ALA A 103 -2.17 12.67 -1.76
CA ALA A 103 -0.77 12.36 -2.06
C ALA A 103 -0.63 10.97 -2.72
N THR A 104 -1.26 9.95 -2.14
CA THR A 104 -1.32 8.61 -2.72
C THR A 104 -2.06 8.60 -4.04
N ASN A 105 -3.19 9.32 -4.15
CA ASN A 105 -3.94 9.41 -5.40
C ASN A 105 -3.09 10.00 -6.53
N SER A 106 -2.31 11.06 -6.28
CA SER A 106 -1.41 11.65 -7.28
C SER A 106 -0.34 10.68 -7.74
N VAL A 107 0.31 9.97 -6.82
CA VAL A 107 1.32 8.95 -7.16
C VAL A 107 0.71 7.83 -7.98
N ILE A 108 -0.42 7.26 -7.53
CA ILE A 108 -1.10 6.14 -8.22
C ILE A 108 -1.72 6.60 -9.55
N TRP A 109 -2.13 7.86 -9.67
CA TRP A 109 -2.60 8.39 -10.95
C TRP A 109 -1.52 8.27 -12.03
N HIS A 110 -0.27 8.55 -11.66
CA HIS A 110 0.86 8.48 -12.58
C HIS A 110 1.49 7.09 -12.71
N THR A 111 1.38 6.22 -11.70
CA THR A 111 2.14 4.95 -11.63
C THR A 111 1.28 3.69 -11.60
N GLY A 112 -0.02 3.81 -11.33
CA GLY A 112 -0.96 2.71 -11.20
C GLY A 112 -1.73 2.41 -12.49
N GLU A 113 -2.79 1.63 -12.33
CA GLU A 113 -3.62 1.09 -13.40
C GLU A 113 -5.05 1.63 -13.31
N ASP A 114 -5.73 1.70 -14.45
CA ASP A 114 -7.12 2.08 -14.51
C ASP A 114 -8.03 1.02 -13.87
N ILE A 115 -9.04 1.48 -13.15
CA ILE A 115 -10.06 0.59 -12.58
C ILE A 115 -11.19 0.46 -13.62
N PRO A 116 -11.54 -0.75 -14.08
CA PRO A 116 -12.63 -0.94 -15.02
C PRO A 116 -13.92 -0.28 -14.55
N PHE A 117 -14.52 0.54 -15.41
CA PHE A 117 -15.78 1.25 -15.18
C PHE A 117 -15.77 2.30 -14.05
N VAL A 118 -14.60 2.66 -13.50
CA VAL A 118 -14.47 3.73 -12.50
C VAL A 118 -13.59 4.85 -13.08
N PRO A 119 -14.19 5.94 -13.58
CA PRO A 119 -13.42 7.02 -14.20
C PRO A 119 -12.61 7.80 -13.16
N ASN A 120 -11.53 8.44 -13.62
CA ASN A 120 -10.73 9.40 -12.87
C ASN A 120 -10.18 8.85 -11.53
N LYS A 121 -9.99 7.54 -11.44
CA LYS A 121 -9.39 6.86 -10.30
C LYS A 121 -8.59 5.66 -10.76
N ARG A 122 -7.42 5.50 -10.16
CA ARG A 122 -6.49 4.39 -10.41
C ARG A 122 -6.23 3.60 -9.14
N PHE A 123 -5.69 2.40 -9.30
CA PHE A 123 -5.28 1.50 -8.21
C PHE A 123 -3.93 0.86 -8.53
N GLY A 124 -3.34 0.14 -7.60
CA GLY A 124 -2.08 -0.58 -7.86
C GLY A 124 -0.87 0.35 -7.83
N GLY A 125 0.17 -0.02 -8.57
CA GLY A 125 1.47 0.62 -8.55
C GLY A 125 2.41 0.06 -7.48
N VAL A 126 3.68 0.44 -7.56
CA VAL A 126 4.75 0.01 -6.65
C VAL A 126 5.39 1.24 -6.00
N CYS A 127 5.55 1.19 -4.68
CA CYS A 127 6.22 2.22 -3.90
C CYS A 127 7.35 1.59 -3.11
N LEU A 128 8.59 1.99 -3.39
CA LEU A 128 9.79 1.53 -2.67
C LEU A 128 10.29 2.68 -1.80
N GLY A 129 10.61 2.40 -0.54
CA GLY A 129 11.19 3.40 0.34
C GLY A 129 12.23 2.82 1.27
N GLY A 130 13.33 3.54 1.50
CA GLY A 130 14.23 3.22 2.61
C GLY A 130 13.46 3.23 3.94
N LYS A 131 12.57 4.21 4.09
CA LYS A 131 11.54 4.26 5.12
C LYS A 131 10.23 4.76 4.54
N ILE A 132 9.10 4.15 4.92
CA ILE A 132 7.77 4.62 4.53
C ILE A 132 6.98 4.97 5.79
N ALA A 133 6.44 6.18 5.85
CA ALA A 133 5.65 6.61 6.99
C ALA A 133 4.40 5.71 7.16
N PRO A 134 4.05 5.27 8.39
CA PRO A 134 3.01 4.25 8.59
C PRO A 134 1.64 4.60 8.01
N ILE A 135 1.25 5.88 8.06
CA ILE A 135 -0.04 6.35 7.51
C ILE A 135 -0.03 6.26 5.98
N PHE A 136 1.07 6.65 5.36
CA PHE A 136 1.22 6.57 3.90
C PHE A 136 1.28 5.12 3.43
N PHE A 137 2.01 4.25 4.15
CA PHE A 137 2.03 2.80 3.91
C PHE A 137 0.61 2.22 3.89
N ASN A 138 -0.17 2.49 4.94
CA ASN A 138 -1.55 2.02 5.05
C ASN A 138 -2.45 2.58 3.91
N THR A 139 -2.19 3.81 3.47
CA THR A 139 -2.97 4.43 2.39
C THR A 139 -2.65 3.81 1.02
N GLN A 140 -1.39 3.40 0.80
CA GLN A 140 -0.94 2.68 -0.38
C GLN A 140 -1.58 1.28 -0.45
N GLU A 141 -1.48 0.49 0.62
CA GLU A 141 -2.10 -0.86 0.68
C GLU A 141 -3.63 -0.80 0.55
N ASP A 142 -4.28 0.19 1.14
CA ASP A 142 -5.74 0.41 0.99
C ASP A 142 -6.14 0.75 -0.45
N SER A 143 -5.21 1.31 -1.23
CA SER A 143 -5.42 1.69 -2.63
C SER A 143 -4.93 0.62 -3.62
N GLY A 144 -4.51 -0.55 -3.11
CA GLY A 144 -4.10 -1.70 -3.91
C GLY A 144 -2.64 -1.63 -4.40
N ALA A 145 -1.87 -0.64 -3.99
CA ALA A 145 -0.45 -0.55 -4.31
C ALA A 145 0.37 -1.56 -3.50
N LEU A 146 1.59 -1.83 -3.96
CA LEU A 146 2.59 -2.64 -3.26
C LEU A 146 3.67 -1.73 -2.63
N PRO A 147 3.49 -1.28 -1.37
CA PRO A 147 4.53 -0.56 -0.63
C PRO A 147 5.55 -1.54 -0.03
N ILE A 148 6.84 -1.30 -0.27
CA ILE A 148 7.94 -2.11 0.23
C ILE A 148 8.98 -1.21 0.89
N GLU A 149 9.30 -1.48 2.16
CA GLU A 149 10.48 -0.90 2.81
C GLU A 149 11.72 -1.71 2.42
N VAL A 150 12.70 -1.08 1.78
CA VAL A 150 13.90 -1.72 1.21
C VAL A 150 15.02 -0.69 1.06
N ASP A 151 16.28 -1.10 1.12
CA ASP A 151 17.38 -0.19 0.77
C ASP A 151 17.30 0.24 -0.70
N VAL A 152 17.19 1.55 -0.93
CA VAL A 152 17.05 2.17 -2.24
C VAL A 152 18.34 2.86 -2.70
N SER A 153 19.42 2.76 -1.94
CA SER A 153 20.70 3.43 -2.23
C SER A 153 21.27 3.07 -3.61
N ALA A 154 21.13 1.80 -4.01
CA ALA A 154 21.60 1.28 -5.30
C ALA A 154 20.67 1.60 -6.50
N LEU A 155 19.47 2.11 -6.24
CA LEU A 155 18.49 2.48 -7.27
C LEU A 155 18.69 3.92 -7.70
N LYS A 156 18.64 4.17 -9.01
CA LYS A 156 18.77 5.48 -9.65
C LYS A 156 17.59 5.76 -10.57
N MET A 157 17.32 7.05 -10.80
CA MET A 157 16.31 7.50 -11.76
C MET A 157 16.48 6.81 -13.12
N GLY A 158 15.40 6.20 -13.62
CA GLY A 158 15.36 5.55 -14.91
C GLY A 158 15.96 4.14 -14.97
N ASP A 159 16.46 3.59 -13.87
CA ASP A 159 16.85 2.18 -13.81
C ASP A 159 15.66 1.27 -14.13
N VAL A 160 15.93 0.16 -14.80
CA VAL A 160 14.96 -0.92 -14.99
C VAL A 160 15.35 -2.07 -14.06
N VAL A 161 14.46 -2.42 -13.13
CA VAL A 161 14.73 -3.44 -12.11
C VAL A 161 13.60 -4.46 -12.05
N ASN A 162 13.95 -5.68 -11.62
CA ASN A 162 13.01 -6.75 -11.35
C ASN A 162 12.80 -6.86 -9.85
N ILE A 163 11.55 -6.72 -9.42
CA ILE A 163 11.14 -6.99 -8.05
C ILE A 163 10.62 -8.43 -8.02
N LEU A 164 11.11 -9.22 -7.06
CA LEU A 164 10.69 -10.60 -6.82
C LEU A 164 9.92 -10.65 -5.49
N PRO A 165 8.60 -10.39 -5.47
CA PRO A 165 7.85 -10.15 -4.23
C PRO A 165 7.83 -11.33 -3.27
N TYR A 166 7.88 -12.55 -3.81
CA TYR A 166 7.84 -13.78 -3.03
C TYR A 166 9.22 -14.21 -2.52
N GLU A 167 10.29 -13.79 -3.20
CA GLU A 167 11.68 -14.06 -2.79
C GLU A 167 12.26 -12.94 -1.91
N GLY A 168 11.62 -11.76 -1.89
CA GLY A 168 12.10 -10.62 -1.12
C GLY A 168 13.35 -9.98 -1.72
N LYS A 169 13.44 -9.88 -3.05
CA LYS A 169 14.66 -9.39 -3.74
C LYS A 169 14.36 -8.35 -4.82
N ILE A 170 15.28 -7.42 -5.00
CA ILE A 170 15.34 -6.53 -6.15
C ILE A 170 16.60 -6.87 -6.95
N VAL A 171 16.41 -7.17 -8.22
CA VAL A 171 17.46 -7.59 -9.15
C VAL A 171 17.61 -6.55 -10.26
N LYS A 172 18.84 -6.08 -10.48
CA LYS A 172 19.22 -5.18 -11.57
C LYS A 172 20.31 -5.85 -12.39
N ASN A 173 20.11 -5.95 -13.70
CA ASN A 173 21.07 -6.59 -14.63
C ASN A 173 21.49 -8.03 -14.23
N GLY A 174 20.62 -8.78 -13.57
CA GLY A 174 20.90 -10.15 -13.11
C GLY A 174 21.56 -10.25 -11.72
N GLU A 175 21.92 -9.12 -11.11
CA GLU A 175 22.49 -9.07 -9.77
C GLU A 175 21.48 -8.58 -8.74
N THR A 176 21.45 -9.20 -7.56
CA THR A 176 20.64 -8.73 -6.43
C THR A 176 21.24 -7.44 -5.87
N VAL A 177 20.49 -6.34 -5.96
CA VAL A 177 20.91 -5.03 -5.48
C VAL A 177 20.33 -4.68 -4.11
N ALA A 178 19.23 -5.33 -3.72
CA ALA A 178 18.64 -5.20 -2.40
C ALA A 178 17.79 -6.43 -2.05
N GLU A 179 17.71 -6.72 -0.76
CA GLU A 179 16.80 -7.72 -0.19
C GLU A 179 15.82 -7.03 0.74
N PHE A 180 14.60 -7.55 0.85
CA PHE A 180 13.53 -7.00 1.68
C PHE A 180 12.65 -8.10 2.24
N GLU A 181 11.96 -7.77 3.33
CA GLU A 181 10.89 -8.60 3.88
C GLU A 181 9.56 -7.83 3.79
N LEU A 182 8.52 -8.49 3.29
CA LEU A 182 7.18 -7.92 3.33
C LEU A 182 6.72 -7.86 4.78
N LYS A 183 6.20 -6.71 5.21
CA LYS A 183 5.63 -6.52 6.55
C LYS A 183 4.59 -7.57 6.94
N SER A 184 3.88 -8.11 5.95
CA SER A 184 3.00 -9.26 6.08
C SER A 184 2.81 -9.93 4.73
N GLN A 185 2.78 -11.26 4.70
CA GLN A 185 2.43 -12.02 3.50
C GLN A 185 0.99 -11.76 3.04
N VAL A 186 0.11 -11.27 3.94
CA VAL A 186 -1.26 -10.87 3.59
C VAL A 186 -1.28 -9.70 2.60
N LEU A 187 -0.23 -8.88 2.54
CA LEU A 187 -0.12 -7.78 1.57
C LEU A 187 -0.27 -8.25 0.12
N LEU A 188 0.17 -9.47 -0.20
CA LEU A 188 0.00 -10.05 -1.54
C LEU A 188 -1.48 -10.34 -1.87
N ASP A 189 -2.28 -10.76 -0.90
CA ASP A 189 -3.73 -10.89 -1.08
C ASP A 189 -4.40 -9.52 -1.21
N GLU A 190 -3.91 -8.51 -0.48
CA GLU A 190 -4.45 -7.15 -0.52
C GLU A 190 -4.25 -6.54 -1.92
N VAL A 191 -3.07 -6.68 -2.49
CA VAL A 191 -2.78 -6.24 -3.87
C VAL A 191 -3.62 -7.02 -4.88
N GLN A 192 -3.71 -8.36 -4.76
CA GLN A 192 -4.55 -9.18 -5.65
C GLN A 192 -6.03 -8.76 -5.60
N ALA A 193 -6.54 -8.42 -4.41
CA ALA A 193 -7.91 -7.92 -4.23
C ALA A 193 -8.11 -6.47 -4.72
N GLY A 194 -7.04 -5.79 -5.17
CA GLY A 194 -7.08 -4.38 -5.57
C GLY A 194 -7.21 -3.42 -4.38
N GLY A 195 -6.74 -3.82 -3.20
CA GLY A 195 -6.71 -3.02 -1.98
C GLY A 195 -7.09 -3.80 -0.73
N ARG A 196 -6.49 -3.45 0.41
CA ARG A 196 -6.77 -4.04 1.72
C ARG A 196 -8.26 -3.95 2.10
N ILE A 197 -8.90 -2.81 1.86
CA ILE A 197 -10.33 -2.61 2.14
C ILE A 197 -11.20 -3.61 1.35
N ASN A 198 -10.91 -3.78 0.06
CA ASN A 198 -11.62 -4.73 -0.79
C ASN A 198 -11.44 -6.17 -0.30
N LEU A 199 -10.22 -6.54 0.10
CA LEU A 199 -9.94 -7.85 0.69
C LEU A 199 -10.77 -8.10 1.95
N ILE A 200 -10.81 -7.13 2.89
CA ILE A 200 -11.54 -7.28 4.15
C ILE A 200 -13.04 -7.49 3.88
N ILE A 201 -13.64 -6.68 3.01
CA ILE A 201 -15.06 -6.78 2.66
C ILE A 201 -15.35 -8.13 1.99
N GLY A 202 -14.57 -8.49 0.97
CA GLY A 202 -14.77 -9.72 0.22
C GLY A 202 -14.53 -10.98 1.06
N ARG A 203 -13.52 -10.99 1.94
CA ARG A 203 -13.27 -12.08 2.89
C ARG A 203 -14.44 -12.25 3.86
N GLY A 204 -14.99 -11.14 4.35
CA GLY A 204 -16.19 -11.15 5.19
C GLY A 204 -17.42 -11.71 4.46
N LEU A 205 -17.60 -11.35 3.19
CA LEU A 205 -18.66 -11.90 2.34
C LEU A 205 -18.52 -13.41 2.15
N THR A 206 -17.31 -13.88 1.83
CA THR A 206 -17.01 -15.31 1.71
C THR A 206 -17.27 -16.05 3.01
N ALA A 207 -16.84 -15.51 4.15
CA ALA A 207 -17.06 -16.13 5.46
C ALA A 207 -18.56 -16.30 5.77
N LYS A 208 -19.36 -15.25 5.58
CA LYS A 208 -20.83 -15.30 5.79
C LYS A 208 -21.52 -16.28 4.84
N ALA A 209 -21.10 -16.34 3.58
CA ALA A 209 -21.66 -17.29 2.63
C ALA A 209 -21.36 -18.75 3.03
N ARG A 210 -20.14 -19.04 3.50
CA ARG A 210 -19.74 -20.36 3.96
C ARG A 210 -20.46 -20.77 5.24
N GLU A 211 -20.61 -19.85 6.19
CA GLU A 211 -21.40 -20.08 7.41
C GLU A 211 -22.85 -20.46 7.08
N ALA A 212 -23.51 -19.69 6.19
CA ALA A 212 -24.87 -19.98 5.76
C ALA A 212 -25.02 -21.34 5.06
N LEU A 213 -23.98 -21.77 4.33
CA LEU A 213 -23.90 -23.08 3.67
C LEU A 213 -23.37 -24.20 4.58
N LYS A 214 -23.06 -23.91 5.85
CA LYS A 214 -22.47 -24.85 6.82
C LYS A 214 -21.16 -25.47 6.35
N LEU A 215 -20.37 -24.70 5.59
CA LEU A 215 -19.05 -25.08 5.11
C LEU A 215 -17.97 -24.66 6.13
N PRO A 216 -16.82 -25.37 6.19
CA PRO A 216 -15.69 -24.98 7.04
C PRO A 216 -15.11 -23.63 6.59
N ALA A 217 -14.33 -22.96 7.44
CA ALA A 217 -13.66 -21.71 7.10
C ALA A 217 -12.85 -21.82 5.79
N SER A 218 -12.79 -20.72 5.02
CA SER A 218 -12.08 -20.71 3.73
C SER A 218 -10.56 -20.78 3.94
N THR A 219 -9.89 -21.55 3.08
CA THR A 219 -8.43 -21.63 2.99
C THR A 219 -7.87 -20.83 1.81
N ALA A 220 -8.71 -20.07 1.10
CA ALA A 220 -8.33 -19.33 -0.10
C ALA A 220 -7.44 -18.10 0.17
N PHE A 221 -7.38 -17.64 1.42
CA PHE A 221 -6.69 -16.41 1.81
C PHE A 221 -5.54 -16.69 2.79
N ARG A 222 -4.46 -15.92 2.66
CA ARG A 222 -3.38 -15.87 3.65
C ARG A 222 -3.90 -15.32 4.97
N LEU A 223 -3.43 -15.93 6.05
CA LEU A 223 -3.75 -15.53 7.41
C LEU A 223 -2.62 -14.69 8.01
N PRO A 224 -2.93 -13.70 8.86
CA PRO A 224 -1.92 -13.03 9.66
C PRO A 224 -1.16 -14.05 10.51
N GLN A 225 0.16 -13.85 10.66
CA GLN A 225 0.95 -14.67 11.55
C GLN A 225 0.56 -14.37 13.00
N ALA A 226 0.27 -15.42 13.78
CA ALA A 226 0.01 -15.26 15.20
C ALA A 226 1.29 -14.79 15.92
N PRO A 227 1.21 -13.81 16.82
CA PRO A 227 2.36 -13.45 17.65
C PRO A 227 2.78 -14.65 18.51
N ALA A 228 4.08 -14.74 18.78
CA ALA A 228 4.62 -15.78 19.65
C ALA A 228 3.96 -15.72 21.05
N GLU A 229 3.72 -16.88 21.65
CA GLU A 229 3.20 -16.94 23.02
C GLU A 229 4.16 -16.23 23.97
N SER A 230 3.62 -15.30 24.76
CA SER A 230 4.38 -14.53 25.73
C SER A 230 3.72 -14.59 27.09
N LYS A 231 4.53 -14.80 28.13
CA LYS A 231 4.12 -14.74 29.53
C LYS A 231 4.18 -13.31 30.09
N VAL A 232 4.63 -12.34 29.30
CA VAL A 232 4.73 -10.94 29.69
C VAL A 232 3.36 -10.28 29.57
N GLY A 233 2.97 -9.47 30.56
CA GLY A 233 1.70 -8.75 30.54
C GLY A 233 1.62 -7.70 29.41
N PHE A 234 0.40 -7.33 29.04
CA PHE A 234 0.16 -6.33 27.98
C PHE A 234 0.43 -4.90 28.45
N THR A 235 0.98 -4.07 27.57
CA THR A 235 1.08 -2.61 27.75
C THR A 235 -0.31 -1.97 27.73
N LEU A 236 -0.42 -0.70 28.18
CA LEU A 236 -1.70 0.01 28.17
C LEU A 236 -2.32 0.09 26.76
N ALA A 237 -1.51 0.41 25.74
CA ALA A 237 -1.96 0.45 24.35
C ALA A 237 -2.47 -0.93 23.88
N GLN A 238 -1.74 -2.01 24.18
CA GLN A 238 -2.17 -3.37 23.84
C GLN A 238 -3.48 -3.75 24.52
N LYS A 239 -3.67 -3.38 25.80
CA LYS A 239 -4.93 -3.62 26.52
C LYS A 239 -6.11 -2.94 25.85
N TRP A 240 -5.94 -1.69 25.42
CA TRP A 240 -6.99 -0.93 24.72
C TRP A 240 -7.30 -1.50 23.34
N SER A 241 -6.30 -2.00 22.61
CA SER A 241 -6.51 -2.60 21.28
C SER A 241 -7.10 -4.02 21.33
N VAL A 242 -6.81 -4.81 22.37
CA VAL A 242 -7.27 -6.20 22.50
C VAL A 242 -8.66 -6.30 23.15
N ALA A 243 -9.00 -5.39 24.09
CA ALA A 243 -10.28 -5.43 24.80
C ALA A 243 -11.53 -5.47 23.90
N PRO A 244 -11.60 -4.77 22.75
CA PRO A 244 -12.75 -4.85 21.85
C PRO A 244 -12.80 -6.15 21.02
N ALA A 245 -11.67 -6.81 20.80
CA ALA A 245 -11.56 -7.96 19.90
C ALA A 245 -11.86 -9.32 20.57
N VAL A 246 -11.79 -9.38 21.92
CA VAL A 246 -11.91 -10.63 22.69
C VAL A 246 -13.22 -10.73 23.49
N CYS A 247 -14.11 -9.72 23.43
CA CYS A 247 -15.39 -9.75 24.14
C CYS A 247 -16.57 -10.15 23.23
N PRO A 248 -17.13 -11.37 23.35
CA PRO A 248 -18.47 -11.66 22.88
C PRO A 248 -19.45 -10.69 23.57
N LYS A 249 -20.45 -10.20 22.81
CA LYS A 249 -21.44 -9.21 23.27
C LYS A 249 -22.25 -9.61 24.52
N ASP A 250 -22.19 -10.88 24.94
CA ASP A 250 -23.09 -11.45 25.95
C ASP A 250 -22.45 -11.70 27.33
N LYS A 251 -21.23 -11.21 27.60
CA LYS A 251 -20.64 -11.29 28.95
C LYS A 251 -20.11 -9.94 29.41
N ALA A 252 -20.80 -9.38 30.40
CA ALA A 252 -20.39 -8.19 31.12
C ALA A 252 -18.95 -8.32 31.62
N CYS A 253 -18.03 -7.55 31.04
CA CYS A 253 -16.64 -7.48 31.49
C CYS A 253 -16.28 -6.03 31.84
N VAL A 254 -16.95 -5.51 32.88
CA VAL A 254 -16.45 -4.38 33.67
C VAL A 254 -16.30 -4.91 35.10
N ARG A 255 -15.23 -5.67 35.37
CA ARG A 255 -14.80 -6.01 36.74
C ARG A 255 -13.40 -6.60 36.80
N VAL A 256 -12.41 -5.92 36.20
CA VAL A 256 -10.99 -6.19 36.55
C VAL A 256 -10.24 -4.85 36.63
N LEU A 257 -10.73 -3.93 37.47
CA LEU A 257 -9.98 -2.72 37.85
C LEU A 257 -10.03 -2.40 39.35
N THR A 258 -10.62 -3.27 40.17
CA THR A 258 -10.63 -3.09 41.64
C THR A 258 -10.39 -4.42 42.35
N ALA A 259 -9.20 -4.99 42.17
CA ALA A 259 -8.69 -6.04 43.05
C ALA A 259 -7.16 -6.05 42.93
N ASN A 260 -6.53 -5.00 43.47
CA ASN A 260 -5.17 -4.99 44.00
C ASN A 260 -4.90 -3.59 44.57
N ARG A 261 -5.58 -3.30 45.67
CA ARG A 261 -5.04 -2.46 46.75
C ARG A 261 -5.04 -3.36 47.98
N ALA A 262 -3.87 -3.93 48.25
CA ALA A 262 -3.45 -4.21 49.62
C ALA A 262 -2.64 -2.98 50.06
#